data_AF-A0A2M8NKD2-F1
#
_entry.id   AF-A0A2M8NKD2-F1
#
_cell.length_a   1.000
_cell.length_b   1.000
_cell.length_c   1.000
_cell.angle_alpha   90.00
_cell.angle_beta   90.00
_cell.angle_gamma   90.00
#
_symmetry.space_group_name_H-M   'P 1'
#
loop_
_entity.id
_entity.type
_entity.pdbx_description
1 polymer ?
#
loop_
_entity_poly.entity_id
_entity_poly.type
_entity_poly.pdbx_seq_one_letter_code
_entity_poly.pdbx_strand_id
1 'polypeptide(L)'
;MFEIAFHPPFDFALTARAARFLSTYDVRTPDGAVRRLLRVGSGLALIEAVDLGTADHPRLGVRVLKTAGALDMRQIEAAARQWLNSDFQPAPFYERARHDPALWSIVEPIIGLRSLRAGSLFESLGLTLIEQQISLVSAQAAERWLAQTYGSRIDYDGVSYYTFPEPAQVAALDQAALTPMRITFRRMNTLIAIARRNLDDLRVLSPDHALNALTQINGVGNWTAAWTVTRFWGVHPYIGSADVALRSAVNRLVYGRSGRADPDVTDRFFARFDHHAGIAAYHTLMRYALEKYA
;
A
#
# COMPACT_ATOMS: atom_id res chain seq x y z
N MET A 1 8.98 22.26 8.52
CA MET A 1 9.54 20.89 8.51
C MET A 1 9.39 20.34 9.92
N PHE A 2 9.06 19.06 10.05
CA PHE A 2 9.03 18.35 11.34
C PHE A 2 9.69 16.98 11.16
N GLU A 3 10.00 16.30 12.26
CA GLU A 3 10.66 15.00 12.22
C GLU A 3 9.79 13.90 12.83
N ILE A 4 9.94 12.70 12.30
CA ILE A 4 9.30 11.49 12.81
C ILE A 4 10.40 10.47 13.11
N ALA A 5 10.46 10.00 14.35
CA ALA A 5 11.25 8.84 14.74
C ALA A 5 10.44 7.55 14.49
N PHE A 6 11.14 6.49 14.11
CA PHE A 6 10.54 5.17 13.84
C PHE A 6 11.19 4.11 14.73
N HIS A 7 10.49 3.00 14.96
CA HIS A 7 11.09 1.82 15.59
C HIS A 7 12.10 1.17 14.63
N PRO A 8 13.30 0.73 15.04
CA PRO A 8 14.18 -0.01 14.14
C PRO A 8 13.75 -1.48 13.93
N PRO A 9 14.23 -2.16 12.88
CA PRO A 9 14.98 -1.57 11.75
C PRO A 9 14.04 -0.85 10.75
N PHE A 10 14.56 0.15 10.05
CA PHE A 10 13.86 0.80 8.93
C PHE A 10 14.82 1.32 7.86
N ASP A 11 14.74 0.75 6.66
CA ASP A 11 15.43 1.24 5.47
C ASP A 11 14.42 2.01 4.61
N PHE A 12 14.49 3.35 4.66
CA PHE A 12 13.58 4.20 3.92
C PHE A 12 13.85 4.15 2.41
N ALA A 13 15.11 4.05 1.98
CA ALA A 13 15.45 3.97 0.57
C ALA A 13 14.90 2.68 -0.06
N LEU A 14 15.00 1.55 0.64
CA LEU A 14 14.40 0.28 0.26
C LEU A 14 12.87 0.38 0.22
N THR A 15 12.26 0.96 1.25
CA THR A 15 10.80 1.15 1.31
C THR A 15 10.31 2.05 0.19
N ALA A 16 11.01 3.15 -0.12
CA ALA A 16 10.72 4.05 -1.22
C ALA A 16 10.80 3.35 -2.58
N ARG A 17 11.77 2.44 -2.77
CA ARG A 17 11.88 1.62 -3.98
C ARG A 17 10.72 0.63 -4.12
N ALA A 18 10.29 0.01 -3.01
CA ALA A 18 9.20 -0.95 -3.00
C ALA A 18 7.81 -0.29 -3.10
N ALA A 19 7.66 0.95 -2.60
CA ALA A 19 6.39 1.67 -2.56
C ALA A 19 5.72 1.79 -3.93
N ARG A 20 6.51 1.86 -5.02
CA ARG A 20 5.99 1.88 -6.40
C ARG A 20 5.15 0.67 -6.78
N PHE A 21 5.23 -0.45 -6.05
CA PHE A 21 4.40 -1.63 -6.28
C PHE A 21 3.06 -1.56 -5.57
N LEU A 22 2.92 -0.66 -4.59
CA LEU A 22 1.72 -0.43 -3.80
C LEU A 22 1.04 0.88 -4.19
N SER A 23 1.75 1.89 -4.67
CA SER A 23 1.13 3.15 -5.05
C SER A 23 1.78 3.73 -6.28
N THR A 24 0.95 4.37 -7.11
CA THR A 24 1.39 5.18 -8.25
C THR A 24 1.45 6.67 -7.93
N TYR A 25 1.14 7.06 -6.68
CA TYR A 25 1.05 8.46 -6.23
C TYR A 25 2.28 8.94 -5.48
N ASP A 26 3.10 8.01 -4.99
CA ASP A 26 4.37 8.29 -4.35
C ASP A 26 5.43 8.56 -5.43
N VAL A 27 5.98 9.78 -5.43
CA VAL A 27 6.99 10.20 -6.40
C VAL A 27 8.34 10.24 -5.71
N ARG A 28 9.24 9.34 -6.12
CA ARG A 28 10.63 9.34 -5.66
C ARG A 28 11.44 10.38 -6.42
N THR A 29 12.14 11.23 -5.71
CA THR A 29 13.03 12.24 -6.28
C THR A 29 14.43 11.65 -6.56
N PRO A 30 15.27 12.29 -7.40
CA PRO A 30 16.62 11.81 -7.68
C PRO A 30 17.52 11.69 -6.44
N ASP A 31 17.35 12.58 -5.47
CA ASP A 31 18.06 12.60 -4.18
C ASP A 31 17.50 11.62 -3.14
N GLY A 32 16.51 10.80 -3.52
CA GLY A 32 16.01 9.70 -2.69
C GLY A 32 14.87 10.08 -1.73
N ALA A 33 14.39 11.33 -1.74
CA ALA A 33 13.18 11.71 -1.05
C ALA A 33 11.94 11.08 -1.70
N VAL A 34 10.84 11.01 -0.95
CA VAL A 34 9.54 10.60 -1.47
C VAL A 34 8.53 11.72 -1.25
N ARG A 35 7.89 12.15 -2.33
CA ARG A 35 6.82 13.15 -2.31
C ARG A 35 5.47 12.49 -2.46
N ARG A 36 4.50 12.94 -1.68
CA ARG A 36 3.10 12.51 -1.79
C ARG A 36 2.17 13.68 -1.59
N LEU A 37 1.16 13.77 -2.45
CA LEU A 37 0.02 14.66 -2.24
C LEU A 37 -1.02 13.95 -1.37
N LEU A 38 -1.27 14.49 -0.18
CA LEU A 38 -2.24 13.98 0.77
C LEU A 38 -3.43 14.91 0.88
N ARG A 39 -4.62 14.31 1.07
CA ARG A 39 -5.79 15.03 1.53
C ARG A 39 -5.77 15.10 3.05
N VAL A 40 -5.95 16.30 3.58
CA VAL A 40 -5.92 16.57 5.02
C VAL A 40 -7.18 17.37 5.35
N GLY A 41 -8.18 16.75 5.97
CA GLY A 41 -9.50 17.36 6.11
C GLY A 41 -10.07 17.75 4.73
N SER A 42 -10.45 19.02 4.56
CA SER A 42 -10.96 19.56 3.29
C SER A 42 -9.87 20.15 2.37
N GLY A 43 -8.61 20.15 2.79
CA GLY A 43 -7.50 20.68 2.00
C GLY A 43 -6.52 19.61 1.53
N LEU A 44 -5.47 20.06 0.86
CA LEU A 44 -4.42 19.23 0.28
C LEU A 44 -3.05 19.69 0.79
N ALA A 45 -2.17 18.74 1.09
CA ALA A 45 -0.79 18.99 1.45
C ALA A 45 0.13 18.10 0.60
N LEU A 46 0.96 18.72 -0.24
CA LEU A 46 2.10 18.06 -0.85
C LEU A 46 3.23 18.03 0.18
N ILE A 47 3.60 16.83 0.60
CA ILE A 47 4.68 16.61 1.56
C ILE A 47 5.83 15.86 0.92
N GLU A 48 7.04 16.06 1.47
CA GLU A 48 8.28 15.39 1.09
C GLU A 48 8.90 14.76 2.34
N ALA A 49 9.11 13.44 2.30
CA ALA A 49 9.83 12.70 3.31
C ALA A 49 11.28 12.47 2.86
N VAL A 50 12.23 12.83 3.72
CA VAL A 50 13.68 12.67 3.52
C VAL A 50 14.27 11.81 4.64
N ASP A 51 15.19 10.92 4.30
CA ASP A 51 15.93 10.15 5.31
C ASP A 51 16.94 11.05 6.03
N LEU A 52 16.86 11.09 7.36
CA LEU A 52 17.78 11.83 8.23
C LEU A 52 18.53 10.90 9.19
N GLY A 53 18.25 9.59 9.15
CA GLY A 53 18.74 8.63 10.13
C GLY A 53 19.51 7.48 9.51
N THR A 54 19.60 6.40 10.28
CA THR A 54 20.14 5.11 9.85
C THR A 54 19.10 4.03 10.09
N ALA A 55 19.34 2.81 9.58
CA ALA A 55 18.41 1.70 9.79
C ALA A 55 18.14 1.38 11.27
N ASP A 56 19.14 1.56 12.14
CA ASP A 56 19.05 1.28 13.59
C ASP A 56 18.57 2.49 14.41
N HIS A 57 18.71 3.70 13.88
CA HIS A 57 18.18 4.93 14.47
C HIS A 57 17.37 5.73 13.43
N PRO A 58 16.25 5.16 12.94
CA PRO A 58 15.56 5.72 11.79
C PRO A 58 14.78 6.98 12.14
N ARG A 59 15.04 8.03 11.38
CA ARG A 59 14.41 9.34 11.48
C ARG A 59 14.15 9.87 10.09
N LEU A 60 12.91 10.29 9.84
CA LEU A 60 12.57 10.99 8.61
C LEU A 60 12.24 12.46 8.91
N GLY A 61 12.76 13.34 8.07
CA GLY A 61 12.32 14.72 8.01
C GLY A 61 11.13 14.83 7.05
N VAL A 62 10.08 15.53 7.45
CA VAL A 62 8.91 15.80 6.61
C VAL A 62 8.80 17.30 6.35
N ARG A 63 8.88 17.68 5.07
CA ARG A 63 8.68 19.04 4.59
C ARG A 63 7.29 19.17 3.98
N VAL A 64 6.61 20.27 4.27
CA VAL A 64 5.38 20.66 3.58
C VAL A 64 5.81 21.56 2.43
N LEU A 65 5.69 21.06 1.20
CA LEU A 65 6.13 21.77 0.00
C LEU A 65 5.08 22.77 -0.49
N LYS A 66 3.81 22.36 -0.45
CA LYS A 66 2.68 23.18 -0.90
C LYS A 66 1.39 22.72 -0.26
N THR A 67 0.49 23.66 0.03
CA THR A 67 -0.86 23.37 0.51
C THR A 67 -1.92 24.03 -0.38
N ALA A 68 -3.12 23.47 -0.34
CA ALA A 68 -4.33 24.11 -0.87
C ALA A 68 -5.45 23.97 0.17
N GLY A 69 -6.06 25.09 0.55
CA GLY A 69 -7.04 25.14 1.65
C GLY A 69 -6.39 25.44 3.01
N ALA A 70 -7.24 25.68 4.02
CA ALA A 70 -6.81 25.97 5.38
C ALA A 70 -6.52 24.66 6.14
N LEU A 71 -5.24 24.42 6.44
CA LEU A 71 -4.76 23.21 7.12
C LEU A 71 -3.97 23.59 8.37
N ASP A 72 -4.19 22.85 9.46
CA ASP A 72 -3.32 22.92 10.63
C ASP A 72 -2.15 21.94 10.46
N MET A 73 -0.96 22.37 10.88
CA MET A 73 0.26 21.55 10.89
C MET A 73 0.07 20.24 11.67
N ARG A 74 -0.74 20.23 12.74
CA ARG A 74 -1.03 18.98 13.48
C ARG A 74 -1.77 17.95 12.63
N GLN A 75 -2.70 18.40 11.79
CA GLN A 75 -3.43 17.51 10.88
C GLN A 75 -2.50 16.98 9.77
N ILE A 76 -1.61 17.82 9.25
CA ILE A 76 -0.61 17.41 8.26
C ILE A 76 0.37 16.41 8.87
N GLU A 77 0.84 16.63 10.09
CA GLU A 77 1.72 15.70 10.80
C GLU A 77 1.04 14.36 11.05
N ALA A 78 -0.22 14.35 11.49
CA ALA A 78 -0.99 13.12 11.67
C ALA A 78 -1.15 12.35 10.34
N ALA A 79 -1.46 13.04 9.25
CA ALA A 79 -1.57 12.44 7.93
C ALA A 79 -0.22 11.89 7.42
N ALA A 80 0.89 12.59 7.68
CA ALA A 80 2.22 12.12 7.34
C ALA A 80 2.63 10.88 8.14
N ARG A 81 2.37 10.86 9.45
CA ARG A 81 2.59 9.68 10.32
C ARG A 81 1.79 8.46 9.86
N GLN A 82 0.53 8.67 9.50
CA GLN A 82 -0.32 7.62 8.93
C GLN A 82 0.27 7.10 7.62
N TRP A 83 0.57 7.97 6.65
CA TRP A 83 1.14 7.59 5.35
C TRP A 83 2.46 6.82 5.50
N LEU A 84 3.37 7.33 6.33
CA LEU A 84 4.69 6.74 6.55
C LEU A 84 4.64 5.48 7.43
N ASN A 85 3.46 5.12 7.95
CA ASN A 85 3.26 3.98 8.85
C ASN A 85 4.21 4.05 10.07
N SER A 86 4.25 5.21 10.74
CA SER A 86 5.24 5.48 11.80
C SER A 86 5.17 4.54 12.99
N ASP A 87 3.97 4.06 13.29
CA ASP A 87 3.69 3.29 14.50
C ASP A 87 4.01 1.79 14.32
N PHE A 88 4.42 1.40 13.11
CA PHE A 88 4.77 0.02 12.81
C PHE A 88 6.02 -0.44 13.55
N GLN A 89 5.89 -1.60 14.21
CA GLN A 89 6.93 -2.24 15.01
C GLN A 89 7.40 -3.54 14.34
N PRO A 90 8.50 -3.49 13.58
CA PRO A 90 8.94 -4.64 12.79
C PRO A 90 9.80 -5.65 13.56
N ALA A 91 10.38 -5.26 14.71
CA ALA A 91 11.38 -6.08 15.41
C ALA A 91 10.89 -7.50 15.75
N PRO A 92 9.67 -7.71 16.30
CA PRO A 92 9.19 -9.06 16.61
C PRO A 92 9.16 -9.99 15.39
N PHE A 93 8.80 -9.45 14.22
CA PHE A 93 8.81 -10.23 12.98
C PHE A 93 10.22 -10.64 12.56
N TYR A 94 11.18 -9.71 12.56
CA TYR A 94 12.55 -10.02 12.18
C TYR A 94 13.21 -11.01 13.15
N GLU A 95 12.94 -10.89 14.45
CA GLU A 95 13.37 -11.86 15.46
C GLU A 95 12.80 -13.25 15.18
N ARG A 96 11.50 -13.35 14.89
CA ARG A 96 10.88 -14.64 14.51
C ARG A 96 11.47 -15.20 13.22
N ALA A 97 11.70 -14.36 12.22
CA ALA A 97 12.19 -14.76 10.90
C ALA A 97 13.60 -15.35 10.95
N ARG A 98 14.50 -14.81 11.79
CA ARG A 98 15.88 -15.30 11.98
C ARG A 98 15.96 -16.77 12.39
N HIS A 99 14.93 -17.29 13.03
CA HIS A 99 14.87 -18.68 13.51
C HIS A 99 14.38 -19.68 12.44
N ASP A 100 14.00 -19.23 11.25
CA ASP A 100 13.64 -20.09 10.12
C ASP A 100 14.56 -19.80 8.93
N PRO A 101 15.52 -20.69 8.61
CA PRO A 101 16.50 -20.44 7.54
C PRO A 101 15.88 -20.16 6.17
N ALA A 102 14.73 -20.77 5.86
CA ALA A 102 14.06 -20.60 4.57
C ALA A 102 13.35 -19.24 4.46
N LEU A 103 12.79 -18.73 5.56
CA LEU A 103 12.27 -17.37 5.60
C LEU A 103 13.39 -16.33 5.71
N TRP A 104 14.43 -16.60 6.51
CA TRP A 104 15.53 -15.67 6.71
C TRP A 104 16.25 -15.35 5.41
N SER A 105 16.50 -16.33 4.55
CA SER A 105 17.11 -16.11 3.22
C SER A 105 16.31 -15.16 2.32
N ILE A 106 15.00 -15.03 2.55
CA ILE A 106 14.10 -14.12 1.84
C ILE A 106 14.10 -12.73 2.47
N VAL A 107 14.11 -12.68 3.81
CA VAL A 107 13.89 -11.46 4.60
C VAL A 107 15.18 -10.69 4.84
N GLU A 108 16.30 -11.38 5.07
CA GLU A 108 17.61 -10.78 5.34
C GLU A 108 18.04 -9.72 4.30
N PRO A 109 17.90 -9.97 2.98
CA PRO A 109 18.31 -9.00 1.97
C PRO A 109 17.46 -7.73 1.92
N ILE A 110 16.34 -7.69 2.65
CA ILE A 110 15.37 -6.60 2.66
C ILE A 110 14.98 -6.19 4.10
N ILE A 111 15.90 -6.37 5.06
CA ILE A 111 15.70 -5.89 6.44
C ILE A 111 15.42 -4.38 6.43
N GLY A 112 14.46 -3.97 7.26
CA GLY A 112 14.01 -2.59 7.36
C GLY A 112 12.96 -2.22 6.31
N LEU A 113 12.56 -3.12 5.41
CA LEU A 113 11.43 -2.89 4.50
C LEU A 113 10.13 -2.65 5.28
N ARG A 114 9.37 -1.64 4.87
CA ARG A 114 8.00 -1.36 5.34
C ARG A 114 7.02 -1.23 4.18
N SER A 115 5.74 -1.00 4.51
CA SER A 115 4.73 -0.50 3.58
C SER A 115 4.40 0.95 3.89
N LEU A 116 4.40 1.81 2.87
CA LEU A 116 3.69 3.08 2.93
C LEU A 116 2.18 2.81 2.83
N ARG A 117 1.38 3.61 3.53
CA ARG A 117 -0.07 3.46 3.62
C ARG A 117 -0.80 4.32 2.62
N ALA A 118 -2.04 3.96 2.29
CA ALA A 118 -2.95 4.78 1.52
C ALA A 118 -3.42 6.01 2.34
N GLY A 119 -3.79 7.09 1.66
CA GLY A 119 -4.28 8.31 2.29
C GLY A 119 -5.70 8.18 2.86
N SER A 120 -6.48 7.21 2.37
CA SER A 120 -7.82 6.90 2.88
C SER A 120 -8.19 5.43 2.71
N LEU A 121 -9.23 4.99 3.43
CA LEU A 121 -9.78 3.64 3.27
C LEU A 121 -10.38 3.44 1.87
N PHE A 122 -11.02 4.47 1.31
CA PHE A 122 -11.56 4.43 -0.04
C PHE A 122 -10.46 4.29 -1.10
N GLU A 123 -9.36 5.05 -0.98
CA GLU A 123 -8.18 4.88 -1.84
C GLU A 123 -7.65 3.44 -1.76
N SER A 124 -7.46 2.92 -0.55
CA SER A 124 -6.98 1.57 -0.33
C SER A 124 -7.84 0.50 -1.02
N LEU A 125 -9.15 0.58 -0.84
CA LEU A 125 -10.11 -0.35 -1.43
C LEU A 125 -10.22 -0.18 -2.95
N GLY A 126 -10.20 1.05 -3.43
CA GLY A 126 -10.26 1.39 -4.85
C GLY A 126 -9.04 0.84 -5.62
N LEU A 127 -7.83 1.09 -5.13
CA LEU A 127 -6.59 0.53 -5.69
C LEU A 127 -6.66 -0.99 -5.76
N THR A 128 -6.98 -1.63 -4.63
CA THR A 128 -7.03 -3.09 -4.56
C THR A 128 -8.08 -3.70 -5.50
N LEU A 129 -9.22 -3.02 -5.69
CA LEU A 129 -10.26 -3.46 -6.61
C LEU A 129 -9.80 -3.34 -8.08
N ILE A 130 -9.09 -2.27 -8.43
CA ILE A 130 -8.51 -2.07 -9.76
C ILE A 130 -7.50 -3.18 -10.08
N GLU A 131 -6.69 -3.59 -9.10
CA GLU A 131 -5.65 -4.62 -9.25
C GLU A 131 -6.19 -6.04 -9.48
N GLN A 132 -7.46 -6.30 -9.20
CA GLN A 132 -8.05 -7.63 -9.31
C GLN A 132 -7.85 -8.26 -10.70
N GLN A 133 -7.27 -9.47 -10.74
CA GLN A 133 -7.19 -10.33 -11.93
C GLN A 133 -6.52 -9.68 -13.17
N ILE A 134 -5.65 -8.69 -12.98
CA ILE A 134 -4.88 -8.06 -14.07
C ILE A 134 -3.39 -7.97 -13.71
N SER A 135 -2.56 -7.59 -14.68
CA SER A 135 -1.15 -7.36 -14.43
C SER A 135 -0.94 -6.07 -13.63
N LEU A 136 0.15 -6.00 -12.84
CA LEU A 136 0.52 -4.79 -12.10
C LEU A 136 0.67 -3.58 -13.04
N VAL A 137 1.27 -3.76 -14.22
CA VAL A 137 1.45 -2.68 -15.20
C VAL A 137 0.10 -2.14 -15.69
N SER A 138 -0.87 -3.03 -15.96
CA SER A 138 -2.22 -2.64 -16.37
C SER A 138 -2.98 -1.94 -15.24
N ALA A 139 -2.85 -2.44 -14.00
CA ALA A 139 -3.45 -1.81 -12.84
C ALA A 139 -2.91 -0.40 -12.62
N GLN A 140 -1.59 -0.23 -12.60
CA GLN A 140 -0.95 1.07 -12.43
C GLN A 140 -1.32 2.07 -13.54
N ALA A 141 -1.49 1.60 -14.77
CA ALA A 141 -1.97 2.46 -15.85
C ALA A 141 -3.40 2.96 -15.58
N ALA A 142 -4.30 2.07 -15.13
CA ALA A 142 -5.68 2.43 -14.78
C ALA A 142 -5.74 3.37 -13.57
N GLU A 143 -4.93 3.13 -12.53
CA GLU A 143 -4.85 3.95 -11.32
C GLU A 143 -4.34 5.37 -11.61
N ARG A 144 -3.29 5.49 -12.44
CA ARG A 144 -2.76 6.79 -12.87
C ARG A 144 -3.80 7.54 -13.69
N TRP A 145 -4.44 6.87 -14.65
CA TRP A 145 -5.48 7.50 -15.46
C TRP A 145 -6.63 8.01 -14.58
N LEU A 146 -7.11 7.20 -13.63
CA LEU A 146 -8.19 7.58 -12.74
C LEU A 146 -7.82 8.79 -11.87
N ALA A 147 -6.63 8.79 -11.26
CA ALA A 147 -6.15 9.90 -10.44
C ALA A 147 -5.88 11.17 -11.26
N GLN A 148 -5.34 11.06 -12.47
CA GLN A 148 -5.08 12.21 -13.33
C GLN A 148 -6.38 12.84 -13.86
N THR A 149 -7.40 12.02 -14.08
CA THR A 149 -8.68 12.47 -14.66
C THR A 149 -9.61 13.03 -13.59
N TYR A 150 -9.69 12.39 -12.42
CA TYR A 150 -10.68 12.72 -11.39
C TYR A 150 -10.07 13.07 -10.02
N GLY A 151 -8.78 12.82 -9.80
CA GLY A 151 -8.11 13.16 -8.55
C GLY A 151 -7.86 14.66 -8.41
N SER A 152 -7.67 15.12 -7.18
CA SER A 152 -7.23 16.50 -6.95
C SER A 152 -5.76 16.65 -7.31
N ARG A 153 -5.38 17.84 -7.81
CA ARG A 153 -4.04 18.10 -8.33
C ARG A 153 -3.36 19.27 -7.62
N ILE A 154 -2.07 19.13 -7.35
CA ILE A 154 -1.16 20.24 -7.05
C ILE A 154 0.00 20.20 -8.02
N ASP A 155 0.30 21.35 -8.65
CA ASP A 155 1.52 21.53 -9.44
C ASP A 155 2.63 22.14 -8.57
N TYR A 156 3.82 21.54 -8.60
CA TYR A 156 4.99 21.96 -7.84
C TYR A 156 6.26 21.61 -8.61
N ASP A 157 7.17 22.58 -8.77
CA ASP A 157 8.43 22.43 -9.53
C ASP A 157 8.28 21.78 -10.91
N GLY A 158 7.24 22.19 -11.66
CA GLY A 158 6.97 21.66 -13.00
C GLY A 158 6.44 20.22 -13.05
N VAL A 159 6.13 19.62 -11.90
CA VAL A 159 5.54 18.28 -11.76
C VAL A 159 4.13 18.38 -11.19
N SER A 160 3.19 17.65 -11.79
CA SER A 160 1.83 17.50 -11.26
C SER A 160 1.73 16.31 -10.32
N TYR A 161 1.24 16.55 -9.12
CA TYR A 161 0.95 15.54 -8.11
C TYR A 161 -0.55 15.37 -7.97
N TYR A 162 -1.00 14.14 -7.78
CA TYR A 162 -2.42 13.78 -7.76
C TYR A 162 -2.77 12.99 -6.51
N THR A 163 -3.97 13.21 -5.98
CA THR A 163 -4.58 12.29 -5.01
C THR A 163 -5.35 11.19 -5.75
N PHE A 164 -5.66 10.09 -5.05
CA PHE A 164 -6.81 9.28 -5.45
C PHE A 164 -8.08 10.15 -5.43
N PRO A 165 -9.06 9.94 -6.33
CA PRO A 165 -10.30 10.71 -6.33
C PRO A 165 -11.09 10.54 -5.04
N GLU A 166 -11.85 11.56 -4.66
CA GLU A 166 -12.76 11.47 -3.53
C GLU A 166 -13.94 10.54 -3.84
N PRO A 167 -14.53 9.88 -2.82
CA PRO A 167 -15.71 9.04 -3.01
C PRO A 167 -16.83 9.76 -3.77
N ALA A 168 -17.11 11.03 -3.43
CA ALA A 168 -18.15 11.82 -4.10
C ALA A 168 -17.90 12.01 -5.61
N GLN A 169 -16.63 12.18 -6.01
CA GLN A 169 -16.27 12.33 -7.43
C GLN A 169 -16.53 11.04 -8.19
N VAL A 170 -16.15 9.88 -7.62
CA VAL A 170 -16.35 8.57 -8.24
C VAL A 170 -17.83 8.15 -8.22
N ALA A 171 -18.57 8.47 -7.17
CA ALA A 171 -19.98 8.16 -7.00
C ALA A 171 -20.88 8.82 -8.07
N ALA A 172 -20.46 9.99 -8.57
CA ALA A 172 -21.13 10.75 -9.61
C ALA A 172 -20.86 10.25 -11.04
N LEU A 173 -19.89 9.35 -11.22
CA LEU A 173 -19.56 8.79 -12.51
C LEU A 173 -20.56 7.69 -12.91
N ASP A 174 -20.64 7.47 -14.22
CA ASP A 174 -21.22 6.28 -14.80
C ASP A 174 -20.13 5.29 -15.24
N GLN A 175 -20.57 4.12 -15.66
CA GLN A 175 -19.67 3.07 -16.14
C GLN A 175 -18.89 3.49 -17.39
N ALA A 176 -19.51 4.27 -18.28
CA ALA A 176 -18.91 4.67 -19.55
C ALA A 176 -17.69 5.56 -19.31
N ALA A 177 -17.78 6.48 -18.36
CA ALA A 177 -16.69 7.33 -17.91
C ALA A 177 -15.45 6.53 -17.49
N LEU A 178 -15.61 5.36 -16.87
CA LEU A 178 -14.51 4.53 -16.40
C LEU A 178 -13.92 3.58 -17.46
N THR A 179 -14.52 3.49 -18.65
CA THR A 179 -14.06 2.59 -19.74
C THR A 179 -12.56 2.70 -20.06
N PRO A 180 -11.92 3.89 -20.06
CA PRO A 180 -10.50 4.00 -20.35
C PRO A 180 -9.57 3.28 -19.36
N MET A 181 -10.05 2.94 -18.15
CA MET A 181 -9.32 2.09 -17.19
C MET A 181 -9.06 0.67 -17.72
N ARG A 182 -9.83 0.21 -18.72
CA ARG A 182 -9.73 -1.15 -19.30
C ARG A 182 -9.83 -2.27 -18.26
N ILE A 183 -10.57 -2.03 -17.18
CA ILE A 183 -10.99 -3.07 -16.22
C ILE A 183 -12.36 -3.63 -16.64
N THR A 184 -12.85 -4.64 -15.92
CA THR A 184 -14.17 -5.21 -16.24
C THR A 184 -15.28 -4.25 -15.84
N PHE A 185 -16.38 -4.26 -16.59
CA PHE A 185 -17.60 -3.51 -16.29
C PHE A 185 -18.13 -3.76 -14.87
N ARG A 186 -18.07 -5.02 -14.42
CA ARG A 186 -18.41 -5.39 -13.03
C ARG A 186 -17.56 -4.62 -12.02
N ARG A 187 -16.25 -4.48 -12.24
CA ARG A 187 -15.35 -3.75 -11.33
C ARG A 187 -15.57 -2.25 -11.38
N MET A 188 -15.83 -1.66 -12.55
CA MET A 188 -16.22 -0.24 -12.66
C MET A 188 -17.48 0.04 -11.83
N ASN A 189 -18.53 -0.78 -12.00
CA ASN A 189 -19.78 -0.64 -11.27
C ASN A 189 -19.60 -0.87 -9.77
N THR A 190 -18.73 -1.80 -9.37
CA THR A 190 -18.41 -2.05 -7.97
C THR A 190 -17.66 -0.85 -7.36
N LEU A 191 -16.71 -0.26 -8.08
CA LEU A 191 -15.99 0.94 -7.63
C LEU A 191 -16.96 2.12 -7.39
N ILE A 192 -17.87 2.39 -8.33
CA ILE A 192 -18.92 3.41 -8.20
C ILE A 192 -19.85 3.09 -7.02
N ALA A 193 -20.26 1.83 -6.87
CA ALA A 193 -21.13 1.41 -5.78
C ALA A 193 -20.46 1.60 -4.41
N ILE A 194 -19.19 1.23 -4.27
CA ILE A 194 -18.39 1.43 -3.06
C ILE A 194 -18.24 2.92 -2.76
N ALA A 195 -18.01 3.76 -3.77
CA ALA A 195 -17.88 5.21 -3.61
C ALA A 195 -19.14 5.88 -3.04
N ARG A 196 -20.31 5.26 -3.25
CA ARG A 196 -21.60 5.71 -2.68
C ARG A 196 -21.83 5.23 -1.25
N ARG A 197 -21.01 4.30 -0.74
CA ARG A 197 -21.12 3.82 0.64
C ARG A 197 -20.34 4.75 1.56
N ASN A 198 -20.87 4.94 2.76
CA ASN A 198 -20.07 5.45 3.85
C ASN A 198 -19.15 4.32 4.34
N LEU A 199 -17.85 4.58 4.41
CA LEU A 199 -16.84 3.64 4.93
C LEU A 199 -16.23 4.12 6.26
N ASP A 200 -16.68 5.26 6.79
CA ASP A 200 -16.11 5.83 8.02
C ASP A 200 -16.38 4.98 9.26
N ASP A 201 -17.50 4.24 9.27
CA ASP A 201 -17.81 3.24 10.29
C ASP A 201 -16.79 2.10 10.35
N LEU A 202 -16.19 1.73 9.22
CA LEU A 202 -15.15 0.69 9.18
C LEU A 202 -13.81 1.18 9.74
N ARG A 203 -13.54 2.49 9.69
CA ARG A 203 -12.24 3.06 10.12
C ARG A 203 -12.03 3.01 11.62
N VAL A 204 -13.12 2.98 12.39
CA VAL A 204 -13.08 2.90 13.86
C VAL A 204 -13.00 1.47 14.38
N LEU A 205 -13.14 0.48 13.50
CA LEU A 205 -12.99 -0.94 13.84
C LEU A 205 -11.52 -1.33 14.00
N SER A 206 -11.28 -2.42 14.73
CA SER A 206 -9.99 -3.10 14.65
C SER A 206 -9.75 -3.65 13.24
N PRO A 207 -8.49 -3.80 12.80
CA PRO A 207 -8.17 -4.36 11.47
C PRO A 207 -8.87 -5.69 11.18
N ASP A 208 -8.98 -6.59 12.15
CA ASP A 208 -9.63 -7.89 11.99
C ASP A 208 -11.15 -7.77 11.78
N HIS A 209 -11.82 -6.90 12.56
CA HIS A 209 -13.25 -6.63 12.37
C HIS A 209 -13.51 -5.88 11.05
N ALA A 210 -12.63 -4.95 10.68
CA ALA A 210 -12.71 -4.26 9.39
C ALA A 210 -12.53 -5.24 8.23
N LEU A 211 -11.61 -6.21 8.32
CA LEU A 211 -11.44 -7.26 7.31
C LEU A 211 -12.75 -8.02 7.09
N ASN A 212 -13.38 -8.48 8.18
CA ASN A 212 -14.64 -9.23 8.10
C ASN A 212 -15.80 -8.37 7.56
N ALA A 213 -15.85 -7.08 7.91
CA ALA A 213 -16.87 -6.17 7.38
C ALA A 213 -16.66 -5.88 5.89
N LEU A 214 -15.41 -5.71 5.45
CA LEU A 214 -15.05 -5.50 4.05
C LEU A 214 -15.47 -6.68 3.16
N THR A 215 -15.38 -7.92 3.64
CA THR A 215 -15.80 -9.09 2.85
C THR A 215 -17.32 -9.20 2.66
N GLN A 216 -18.11 -8.45 3.43
CA GLN A 216 -19.57 -8.34 3.23
C GLN A 216 -19.93 -7.39 2.08
N ILE A 217 -18.96 -6.69 1.50
CA ILE A 217 -19.18 -5.82 0.34
C ILE A 217 -19.19 -6.67 -0.93
N ASN A 218 -20.28 -6.62 -1.71
CA ASN A 218 -20.35 -7.34 -2.98
C ASN A 218 -19.18 -6.93 -3.91
N GLY A 219 -18.43 -7.91 -4.40
CA GLY A 219 -17.22 -7.69 -5.22
C GLY A 219 -15.91 -7.57 -4.43
N VAL A 220 -15.97 -7.62 -3.09
CA VAL A 220 -14.80 -7.61 -2.20
C VAL A 220 -14.67 -8.99 -1.55
N GLY A 221 -13.72 -9.79 -2.05
CA GLY A 221 -13.36 -11.07 -1.44
C GLY A 221 -12.23 -10.94 -0.41
N ASN A 222 -11.85 -12.04 0.23
CA ASN A 222 -10.77 -12.09 1.24
C ASN A 222 -9.46 -11.44 0.77
N TRP A 223 -9.04 -11.72 -0.48
CA TRP A 223 -7.83 -11.12 -1.05
C TRP A 223 -7.92 -9.59 -1.09
N THR A 224 -9.06 -9.05 -1.54
CA THR A 224 -9.26 -7.59 -1.63
C THR A 224 -9.38 -6.96 -0.24
N ALA A 225 -10.07 -7.61 0.69
CA ALA A 225 -10.17 -7.13 2.07
C ALA A 225 -8.79 -7.10 2.76
N ALA A 226 -8.00 -8.17 2.66
CA ALA A 226 -6.68 -8.27 3.28
C ALA A 226 -5.69 -7.22 2.73
N TRP A 227 -5.68 -6.99 1.42
CA TRP A 227 -4.88 -5.92 0.82
C TRP A 227 -5.38 -4.52 1.17
N THR A 228 -6.69 -4.33 1.27
CA THR A 228 -7.27 -3.07 1.76
C THR A 228 -6.83 -2.79 3.19
N VAL A 229 -6.80 -3.82 4.04
CA VAL A 229 -6.32 -3.70 5.42
C VAL A 229 -4.83 -3.37 5.47
N THR A 230 -4.03 -4.07 4.65
CA THR A 230 -2.59 -3.83 4.49
C THR A 230 -2.29 -2.39 4.10
N ARG A 231 -2.95 -1.88 3.08
CA ARG A 231 -2.72 -0.54 2.56
C ARG A 231 -3.26 0.54 3.50
N PHE A 232 -4.40 0.34 4.16
CA PHE A 232 -4.98 1.39 5.00
C PHE A 232 -4.46 1.39 6.43
N TRP A 233 -4.34 0.24 7.09
CA TRP A 233 -3.88 0.16 8.49
C TRP A 233 -2.38 -0.15 8.63
N GLY A 234 -1.71 -0.64 7.59
CA GLY A 234 -0.31 -1.09 7.70
C GLY A 234 -0.14 -2.40 8.48
N VAL A 235 -1.23 -3.14 8.67
CA VAL A 235 -1.26 -4.48 9.27
C VAL A 235 -1.36 -5.51 8.15
N HIS A 236 -0.66 -6.63 8.27
CA HIS A 236 -0.59 -7.63 7.20
C HIS A 236 -1.39 -8.89 7.55
N PRO A 237 -2.71 -8.94 7.32
CA PRO A 237 -3.45 -10.19 7.33
C PRO A 237 -2.86 -11.17 6.34
N TYR A 238 -2.94 -12.47 6.65
CA TYR A 238 -2.51 -13.49 5.70
C TYR A 238 -3.47 -13.53 4.51
N ILE A 239 -2.96 -13.17 3.34
CA ILE A 239 -3.73 -13.10 2.07
C ILE A 239 -4.00 -14.50 1.50
N GLY A 240 -3.19 -15.49 1.87
CA GLY A 240 -3.33 -16.87 1.39
C GLY A 240 -2.84 -17.09 -0.04
N SER A 241 -3.00 -18.33 -0.47
CA SER A 241 -2.75 -18.79 -1.83
C SER A 241 -3.65 -18.16 -2.92
N ALA A 242 -4.61 -17.30 -2.54
CA ALA A 242 -5.38 -16.51 -3.49
C ALA A 242 -4.51 -15.52 -4.29
N ASP A 243 -3.37 -15.10 -3.74
CA ASP A 243 -2.43 -14.22 -4.43
C ASP A 243 -1.49 -14.99 -5.36
N VAL A 244 -1.73 -14.85 -6.67
CA VAL A 244 -0.96 -15.55 -7.71
C VAL A 244 0.50 -15.08 -7.79
N ALA A 245 0.79 -13.83 -7.39
CA ALA A 245 2.14 -13.30 -7.36
C ALA A 245 2.90 -13.86 -6.15
N LEU A 246 2.25 -13.97 -4.99
CA LEU A 246 2.80 -14.64 -3.80
C LEU A 246 3.15 -16.11 -4.10
N ARG A 247 2.26 -16.83 -4.79
CA ARG A 247 2.54 -18.22 -5.20
C ARG A 247 3.74 -18.33 -6.14
N SER A 248 3.93 -17.34 -7.00
CA SER A 248 5.11 -17.28 -7.89
C SER A 248 6.38 -16.95 -7.08
N ALA A 249 6.27 -16.03 -6.12
CA ALA A 249 7.34 -15.65 -5.22
C ALA A 249 7.81 -16.84 -4.37
N VAL A 250 6.89 -17.60 -3.77
CA VAL A 250 7.21 -18.82 -3.01
C VAL A 250 7.92 -19.84 -3.90
N ASN A 251 7.40 -20.11 -5.11
CA ASN A 251 8.03 -21.10 -5.98
C ASN A 251 9.46 -20.73 -6.35
N ARG A 252 9.70 -19.44 -6.63
CA ARG A 252 11.02 -18.94 -7.00
C ARG A 252 11.97 -18.86 -5.80
N LEU A 253 11.56 -18.20 -4.73
CA LEU A 253 12.44 -17.84 -3.62
C LEU A 253 12.64 -18.99 -2.62
N VAL A 254 11.62 -19.83 -2.42
CA VAL A 254 11.70 -20.98 -1.49
C VAL A 254 12.18 -22.23 -2.20
N TYR A 255 11.64 -22.51 -3.40
CA TYR A 255 11.87 -23.80 -4.09
C TYR A 255 12.79 -23.70 -5.31
N GLY A 256 13.24 -22.51 -5.70
CA GLY A 256 14.13 -22.33 -6.86
C GLY A 256 13.48 -22.66 -8.21
N ARG A 257 12.15 -22.65 -8.30
CA ARG A 257 11.37 -23.08 -9.49
C ARG A 257 10.66 -21.91 -10.16
N SER A 258 10.38 -22.05 -11.45
CA SER A 258 9.56 -21.11 -12.22
C SER A 258 8.06 -21.45 -12.12
N GLY A 259 7.21 -20.49 -12.46
CA GLY A 259 5.76 -20.66 -12.39
C GLY A 259 5.20 -20.47 -10.97
N ARG A 260 3.97 -20.93 -10.74
CA ARG A 260 3.26 -20.77 -9.47
C ARG A 260 3.36 -22.03 -8.63
N ALA A 261 3.67 -21.88 -7.35
CA ALA A 261 3.52 -22.98 -6.40
C ALA A 261 2.06 -23.41 -6.32
N ASP A 262 1.82 -24.66 -5.93
CA ASP A 262 0.50 -25.14 -5.58
C ASP A 262 -0.09 -24.32 -4.40
N PRO A 263 -1.41 -24.06 -4.34
CA PRO A 263 -2.03 -23.33 -3.25
C PRO A 263 -1.67 -23.90 -1.87
N ASP A 264 -1.78 -25.22 -1.68
CA ASP A 264 -1.56 -25.84 -0.37
C ASP A 264 -0.09 -25.78 0.03
N VAL A 265 0.83 -25.83 -0.95
CA VAL A 265 2.27 -25.65 -0.70
C VAL A 265 2.55 -24.25 -0.17
N THR A 266 1.88 -23.24 -0.73
CA THR A 266 2.01 -21.84 -0.31
C THR A 266 1.46 -21.65 1.11
N ASP A 267 0.25 -22.16 1.37
CA ASP A 267 -0.40 -22.02 2.67
C ASP A 267 0.34 -22.79 3.78
N ARG A 268 0.80 -24.02 3.51
CA ARG A 268 1.64 -24.77 4.46
C ARG A 268 2.95 -24.08 4.78
N PHE A 269 3.57 -23.40 3.80
CA PHE A 269 4.82 -22.68 4.05
C PHE A 269 4.62 -21.56 5.08
N PHE A 270 3.55 -20.76 4.92
CA PHE A 270 3.30 -19.61 5.79
C PHE A 270 2.60 -19.94 7.12
N ALA A 271 1.87 -21.06 7.20
CA ALA A 271 1.22 -21.52 8.44
C ALA A 271 2.19 -21.69 9.62
N ARG A 272 3.49 -21.89 9.34
CA ARG A 272 4.56 -22.07 10.34
C ARG A 272 4.92 -20.78 11.10
N PHE A 273 4.36 -19.64 10.69
CA PHE A 273 4.70 -18.32 11.22
C PHE A 273 3.58 -17.68 12.05
N ASP A 274 2.49 -18.39 12.33
CA ASP A 274 1.38 -17.93 13.18
C ASP A 274 0.91 -16.50 12.81
N HIS A 275 0.86 -15.59 13.78
CA HIS A 275 0.48 -14.18 13.59
C HIS A 275 1.46 -13.39 12.69
N HIS A 276 2.64 -13.93 12.38
CA HIS A 276 3.58 -13.33 11.43
C HIS A 276 3.38 -13.82 9.98
N ALA A 277 2.46 -14.74 9.70
CA ALA A 277 2.26 -15.31 8.37
C ALA A 277 2.03 -14.24 7.29
N GLY A 278 1.22 -13.22 7.56
CA GLY A 278 0.92 -12.19 6.58
C GLY A 278 2.08 -11.22 6.33
N ILE A 279 2.85 -10.83 7.36
CA ILE A 279 4.05 -10.00 7.17
C ILE A 279 5.18 -10.79 6.49
N ALA A 280 5.31 -12.09 6.76
CA ALA A 280 6.20 -12.98 6.04
C ALA A 280 5.81 -13.06 4.55
N ALA A 281 4.52 -13.22 4.26
CA ALA A 281 4.00 -13.23 2.89
C ALA A 281 4.25 -11.89 2.17
N TYR A 282 4.04 -10.76 2.85
CA TYR A 282 4.34 -9.43 2.32
C TYR A 282 5.82 -9.29 1.96
N HIS A 283 6.74 -9.66 2.84
CA HIS A 283 8.18 -9.59 2.57
C HIS A 283 8.59 -10.50 1.41
N THR A 284 8.07 -11.73 1.35
CA THR A 284 8.31 -12.66 0.24
C THR A 284 7.85 -12.06 -1.10
N LEU A 285 6.66 -11.45 -1.13
CA LEU A 285 6.13 -10.82 -2.32
C LEU A 285 6.96 -9.59 -2.73
N MET A 286 7.32 -8.72 -1.78
CA MET A 286 8.11 -7.53 -2.07
C MET A 286 9.54 -7.87 -2.52
N ARG A 287 10.19 -8.87 -1.91
CA ARG A 287 11.48 -9.38 -2.37
C ARG A 287 11.40 -9.84 -3.82
N TYR A 288 10.39 -10.64 -4.14
CA TYR A 288 10.16 -11.12 -5.50
C TYR A 288 9.89 -9.98 -6.49
N ALA A 289 9.06 -9.00 -6.12
CA ALA A 289 8.79 -7.84 -6.97
C ALA A 289 10.04 -6.99 -7.21
N LEU A 290 10.85 -6.77 -6.18
CA LEU A 290 12.13 -6.06 -6.28
C LEU A 290 13.11 -6.77 -7.21
N GLU A 291 13.18 -8.09 -7.21
CA GLU A 291 14.03 -8.85 -8.14
C GLU A 291 13.48 -8.88 -9.57
N LYS A 292 12.15 -9.02 -9.71
CA LYS A 292 11.50 -9.17 -11.02
C LYS A 292 11.45 -7.88 -11.81
N TYR A 293 11.30 -6.75 -11.14
CA TYR A 293 11.13 -5.43 -11.74
C TYR A 293 12.30 -4.48 -11.42
N ALA A 294 13.44 -5.03 -11.00
CA ALA A 294 14.65 -4.29 -10.65
C ALA A 294 15.04 -3.27 -11.74
#